data_AF-A0A699YE80-F1
#
_entry.id   AF-A0A699YE80-F1
#
_cell.length_a   1.000
_cell.length_b   1.000
_cell.length_c   1.000
_cell.angle_alpha   90.00
_cell.angle_beta   90.00
_cell.angle_gamma   90.00
#
_symmetry.space_group_name_H-M   'P 1'
#
loop_
_entity.id
_entity.type
_entity.pdbx_description
1 polymer ?
#
loop_
_entity_poly.entity_id
_entity_poly.type
_entity_poly.pdbx_seq_one_letter_code
_entity_poly.pdbx_strand_id
1 'polypeptide(L)' 'MALAEQAGLAQGDLLEVLGLGAMANPMFAMKGPSMQTHAYPPAFPLKHQQKDLRLALELG' A
#
# COMPACT_ATOMS: atom_id res chain seq x y z
N MET A 1 -1.63 5.82 -4.63
CA MET A 1 -2.46 6.96 -4.21
C MET A 1 -1.91 8.27 -4.74
N ALA A 2 -0.68 8.68 -4.37
CA ALA A 2 -0.10 9.97 -4.78
C ALA A 2 -0.21 10.30 -6.28
N LEU A 3 0.16 9.35 -7.16
CA LEU A 3 0.04 9.58 -8.61
C LEU A 3 -1.41 9.71 -9.09
N ALA A 4 -2.33 8.91 -8.53
CA ALA A 4 -3.75 8.98 -8.86
C ALA A 4 -4.35 10.32 -8.43
N GLU A 5 -4.01 10.79 -7.23
CA GLU A 5 -4.39 12.11 -6.74
C GLU A 5 -3.86 13.23 -7.65
N GLN A 6 -2.58 13.17 -8.03
CA GLN A 6 -1.98 14.14 -8.96
C GLN A 6 -2.62 14.11 -10.36
N ALA A 7 -3.10 12.94 -10.79
CA ALA A 7 -3.83 12.77 -12.04
C ALA A 7 -5.32 13.15 -11.95
N GLY A 8 -5.80 13.60 -10.79
CA GLY A 8 -7.21 13.96 -10.58
C GLY A 8 -8.16 12.75 -10.48
N LEU A 9 -7.62 11.56 -10.20
CA LEU A 9 -8.40 10.33 -10.05
C LEU A 9 -8.85 10.15 -8.60
N ALA A 10 -10.06 9.64 -8.43
CA ALA A 10 -10.55 9.22 -7.12
C ALA A 10 -9.73 8.02 -6.62
N GLN A 11 -9.20 8.15 -5.41
CA GLN A 11 -8.39 7.10 -4.78
C GLN A 11 -9.19 5.81 -4.52
N GLY A 12 -10.50 5.93 -4.25
CA GLY A 12 -11.42 4.79 -4.09
C GLY A 12 -11.55 3.96 -5.36
N ASP A 13 -11.81 4.60 -6.50
CA ASP A 13 -11.94 3.94 -7.80
C ASP A 13 -10.68 3.17 -8.18
N LEU A 14 -9.49 3.73 -7.88
CA LEU A 14 -8.23 3.01 -8.08
C LEU A 14 -8.20 1.70 -7.29
N LEU A 15 -8.60 1.71 -6.02
CA LEU A 15 -8.60 0.50 -5.19
C LEU A 15 -9.65 -0.51 -5.66
N GLU A 16 -10.81 -0.04 -6.11
CA GLU A 16 -11.85 -0.91 -6.69
C GLU A 16 -11.33 -1.62 -7.94
N VAL A 17 -10.74 -0.88 -8.88
CA VAL A 17 -10.16 -1.45 -10.11
C VAL A 17 -9.05 -2.46 -9.79
N LEU A 18 -8.17 -2.15 -8.82
CA LEU A 18 -7.15 -3.10 -8.37
C LEU A 18 -7.74 -4.37 -7.76
N GLY A 19 -8.87 -4.25 -7.05
CA GLY A 19 -9.59 -5.37 -6.43
C GLY A 19 -10.36 -6.26 -7.42
N LEU A 20 -10.77 -5.71 -8.57
CA LEU A 20 -11.44 -6.46 -9.64
C LEU A 20 -10.45 -7.12 -10.62
N GLY A 21 -9.19 -6.71 -10.62
CA GLY A 21 -8.17 -7.17 -11.56
C GLY A 21 -7.28 -8.31 -11.05
N ALA A 22 -6.32 -8.73 -11.88
CA ALA A 22 -5.37 -9.81 -11.56
C ALA A 22 -4.39 -9.47 -10.42
N MET A 23 -4.27 -8.20 -10.03
CA MET A 23 -3.44 -7.76 -8.91
C MET A 23 -4.18 -7.76 -7.57
N ALA A 24 -5.45 -8.16 -7.55
CA ALA A 24 -6.25 -8.23 -6.33
C ALA A 24 -5.54 -9.05 -5.25
N ASN A 25 -5.31 -8.43 -4.09
CA ASN A 25 -4.64 -9.09 -2.97
C ASN A 25 -5.08 -8.50 -1.62
N PRO A 26 -5.03 -9.28 -0.52
CA PRO A 26 -5.44 -8.80 0.80
C PRO A 26 -4.63 -7.61 1.33
N MET A 27 -3.36 -7.46 0.92
CA MET A 27 -2.52 -6.36 1.39
C MET A 27 -3.03 -5.01 0.88
N PHE A 28 -3.45 -4.93 -0.38
CA PHE A 28 -4.05 -3.72 -0.94
C PHE A 28 -5.40 -3.39 -0.30
N ALA A 29 -6.26 -4.40 -0.10
CA ALA A 29 -7.54 -4.22 0.58
C ALA A 29 -7.37 -3.70 2.02
N MET A 30 -6.32 -4.16 2.73
CA MET A 30 -6.03 -3.72 4.10
C MET A 30 -5.34 -2.35 4.16
N LYS A 31 -4.33 -2.10 3.31
CA LYS A 31 -3.53 -0.87 3.38
C LYS A 31 -4.17 0.32 2.65
N GLY A 32 -4.94 0.07 1.59
CA GLY A 32 -5.57 1.11 0.77
C GLY A 32 -6.44 2.10 1.57
N PRO A 33 -7.36 1.66 2.43
CA PRO A 33 -8.18 2.56 3.25
C PRO A 33 -7.37 3.44 4.23
N SER A 34 -6.31 2.89 4.82
CA SER A 34 -5.37 3.65 5.66
C SER A 34 -4.62 4.73 4.87
N MET A 35 -4.28 4.47 3.60
CA MET A 35 -3.66 5.47 2.74
C MET A 35 -4.62 6.61 2.37
N GLN A 36 -5.91 6.33 2.16
CA GLN A 36 -6.93 7.36 1.88
C GLN A 36 -7.17 8.30 3.07
N THR A 37 -7.21 7.72 4.28
CA THR A 37 -7.52 8.48 5.51
C THR A 37 -6.28 9.05 6.19
N HIS A 38 -5.08 8.80 5.62
CA HIS A 38 -3.79 9.13 6.23
C HIS A 38 -3.63 8.61 7.67
N ALA A 39 -4.27 7.47 7.98
CA ALA A 39 -4.24 6.84 9.30
C ALA A 39 -3.50 5.50 9.23
N TYR A 40 -2.34 5.43 9.89
CA TYR A 40 -1.40 4.30 9.79
C TYR A 40 -1.20 3.57 11.12
N PRO A 41 -2.24 2.93 11.69
CA PRO A 41 -2.06 2.11 12.88
C PRO A 41 -1.10 0.94 12.58
N PRO A 42 -0.12 0.68 13.45
CA PRO A 42 0.93 -0.29 13.16
C PRO A 42 0.43 -1.73 13.31
N ALA A 43 -0.02 -2.34 12.21
CA ALA A 43 -0.18 -3.80 12.13
C ALA A 43 1.17 -4.52 11.97
N PHE A 44 2.12 -3.86 11.29
CA PHE A 44 3.52 -4.24 11.20
C PHE A 44 4.36 -2.95 11.27
N PRO A 45 5.20 -2.76 12.30
CA PRO A 45 5.97 -1.54 12.44
C PRO A 45 6.90 -1.28 11.26
N LEU A 46 6.90 -0.04 10.75
CA LEU A 46 7.68 0.35 9.57
C LEU A 46 9.20 0.07 9.73
N LYS A 47 9.73 0.24 10.94
CA LYS A 47 11.13 -0.08 11.26
C LYS A 47 11.49 -1.56 11.04
N HIS A 48 10.54 -2.47 11.21
CA HIS A 48 10.77 -3.89 10.98
C HIS A 48 10.76 -4.20 9.48
N GLN A 49 9.84 -3.59 8.71
CA GLN A 49 9.86 -3.67 7.25
C GLN A 49 11.17 -3.12 6.65
N GLN A 50 11.64 -1.97 7.15
CA GLN A 50 12.92 -1.40 6.72
C GLN A 50 14.09 -2.32 7.05
N LYS A 51 14.12 -2.90 8.26
CA LYS A 51 15.15 -3.85 8.68
C LYS A 51 15.13 -5.10 7.79
N ASP A 52 13.97 -5.64 7.47
CA ASP A 52 13.84 -6.83 6.61
C ASP A 52 14.35 -6.55 5.19
N LEU A 53 14.02 -5.39 4.61
CA LEU A 53 14.55 -4.99 3.29
C LEU A 53 16.08 -4.82 3.31
N ARG A 54 16.64 -4.23 4.36
CA ARG A 54 18.09 -4.10 4.53
C ARG A 54 18.77 -5.47 4.57
N LEU A 55 18.24 -6.41 5.36
CA LEU A 55 18.77 -7.76 5.44
C LEU A 55 18.65 -8.51 4.10
N ALA A 56 17.58 -8.27 3.33
CA ALA A 56 17.41 -8.86 2.01
C ALA A 56 18.45 -8.34 1.00
N LEU A 57 18.83 -7.06 1.08
CA LEU A 57 19.91 -6.48 0.27
C LEU A 57 21.29 -7.00 0.67
N GLU A 58 21.53 -7.20 1.97
CA GLU A 58 22.79 -7.75 2.49
C GLU A 58 22.98 -9.24 2.14
N LEU A 59 21.90 -9.96 1.84
CA LEU A 59 21.91 -11.38 1.48
C LEU A 59 22.22 -11.63 -0.01
N GLY A 60 21.89 -10.69 -0.90
CA GLY A 60 22.07 -10.79 -2.35
C GLY A 60 23.45 -10.32 -2.83
#